data_AF-A0A418M8N9-F1
#
_entry.id   AF-A0A418M8N9-F1
#
_cell.length_a   1.000
_cell.length_b   1.000
_cell.length_c   1.000
_cell.angle_alpha   90.00
_cell.angle_beta   90.00
_cell.angle_gamma   90.00
#
_symmetry.space_group_name_H-M   'P 1'
#
loop_
_entity.id
_entity.type
_entity.pdbx_description
1 polymer ?
#
loop_
_entity_poly.entity_id
_entity_poly.type
_entity_poly.pdbx_seq_one_letter_code
_entity_poly.pdbx_strand_id
1 'polypeptide(L)'
;MSHSKCIVSGHYRILLIVLLLSIGLFRVEPARAQLPEQWHGTWTGTMYIYRQKALVDSVPVRLTIAKASQPGVLTWKTEYQSATRPMTKDYTLRVSDASKGVFITDEGEGTLLMDYQFGNKLYSVFEVDGILLTATYELRGRELIFEVTSGKKLSNPTNGVSSYSVDNVQRVVYRKAP
;
A
#
# COMPACT_ATOMS: atom_id res chain seq x y z
N MET A 1 46.21 53.62 33.69
CA MET A 1 44.85 53.08 33.44
C MET A 1 44.89 52.30 32.14
N SER A 2 44.65 50.99 32.24
CA SER A 2 44.83 50.00 31.16
C SER A 2 43.51 49.79 30.40
N HIS A 3 43.56 49.79 29.07
CA HIS A 3 42.45 49.37 28.22
C HIS A 3 42.84 48.08 27.47
N SER A 4 42.37 46.94 27.99
CA SER A 4 42.39 45.66 27.28
C SER A 4 41.31 45.65 26.20
N LYS A 5 41.72 45.44 24.94
CA LYS A 5 40.82 45.15 23.82
C LYS A 5 40.44 43.67 23.83
N CYS A 6 39.13 43.40 23.84
CA CYS A 6 38.54 42.08 23.76
C CYS A 6 38.71 41.51 22.35
N ILE A 7 39.46 40.40 22.21
CA ILE A 7 39.64 39.63 20.98
C ILE A 7 38.82 38.35 21.10
N VAL A 8 37.53 38.38 20.75
CA VAL A 8 36.75 37.15 20.51
C VAL A 8 35.67 37.44 19.46
N SER A 9 35.94 37.18 18.18
CA SER A 9 34.90 37.32 17.14
C SER A 9 35.14 36.50 15.85
N GLY A 10 36.29 35.85 15.65
CA GLY A 10 36.61 35.18 14.37
C GLY A 10 36.16 33.72 14.28
N HIS A 11 36.38 32.92 15.33
CA HIS A 11 36.28 31.46 15.23
C HIS A 11 34.84 30.91 15.24
N TYR A 12 33.91 31.55 15.95
CA TYR A 12 32.49 31.15 15.97
C TYR A 12 31.79 31.35 14.62
N ARG A 13 32.21 32.35 13.83
CA ARG A 13 31.65 32.60 12.50
C ARG A 13 32.06 31.55 11.48
N ILE A 14 33.29 31.06 11.55
CA ILE A 14 33.80 30.00 10.67
C ILE A 14 33.12 28.66 10.99
N LEU A 15 32.92 28.35 12.28
CA LEU A 15 32.24 27.11 12.71
C LEU A 15 30.77 27.06 12.26
N LEU A 16 30.06 28.19 12.26
CA LEU A 16 28.65 28.28 11.80
C LEU A 16 28.52 28.10 10.28
N ILE A 17 29.48 28.60 9.50
CA ILE A 17 29.47 28.47 8.03
C ILE A 17 29.77 27.02 7.62
N VAL A 18 30.67 26.32 8.32
CA VAL A 18 30.93 24.89 8.09
C VAL A 18 29.72 24.03 8.42
N LEU A 19 28.99 24.33 9.51
CA LEU A 19 27.77 23.61 9.90
C LEU A 19 26.62 23.79 8.88
N LEU A 20 26.48 24.98 8.29
CA LEU A 20 25.48 25.26 7.26
C LEU A 20 25.82 24.64 5.89
N LEU A 21 27.11 24.50 5.55
CA LEU A 21 27.54 23.80 4.33
C LEU A 21 27.35 22.28 4.39
N SER A 22 27.39 21.67 5.57
CA SER A 22 27.12 20.23 5.74
C SER A 22 25.66 19.81 5.58
N ILE A 23 24.70 20.74 5.65
CA ILE A 23 23.26 20.44 5.48
C ILE A 23 22.89 20.31 3.99
N GLY A 24 23.70 20.89 3.08
CA GLY A 24 23.42 20.93 1.63
C GLY A 24 23.78 19.66 0.84
N LEU A 25 24.31 18.61 1.47
CA LEU A 25 24.74 17.38 0.79
C LEU A 25 23.75 16.21 0.88
N PHE A 26 22.66 16.34 1.65
CA PHE A 26 21.58 15.36 1.60
C PHE A 26 20.72 15.62 0.37
N ARG A 27 21.13 15.03 -0.76
CA ARG A 27 20.18 14.78 -1.85
C ARG A 27 19.15 13.80 -1.32
N VAL A 28 17.96 14.30 -0.98
CA VAL A 28 16.77 13.46 -0.91
C VAL A 28 16.54 12.98 -2.33
N GLU A 29 17.03 11.79 -2.66
CA GLU A 29 16.62 11.15 -3.90
C GLU A 29 15.09 11.11 -3.89
N PRO A 30 14.42 11.57 -4.97
CA PRO A 30 12.98 11.41 -5.05
C PRO A 30 12.70 9.93 -4.85
N ALA A 31 11.96 9.59 -3.81
CA ALA A 31 11.57 8.22 -3.55
C ALA A 31 10.85 7.72 -4.80
N ARG A 32 11.53 6.91 -5.61
CA ARG A 32 10.88 6.20 -6.70
C ARG A 32 9.86 5.30 -6.02
N ALA A 33 8.56 5.50 -6.28
CA ALA A 33 7.57 4.59 -5.70
C ALA A 33 7.94 3.17 -6.13
N GLN A 34 8.40 2.42 -5.16
CA GLN A 34 8.74 1.03 -5.25
C GLN A 34 8.15 0.43 -4.00
N LEU A 35 7.41 -0.65 -4.18
CA LEU A 35 6.86 -1.39 -3.05
C LEU A 35 8.05 -1.85 -2.18
N PRO A 36 8.07 -1.55 -0.87
CA PRO A 36 9.22 -1.89 -0.03
C PRO A 36 9.54 -3.39 -0.09
N GLU A 37 10.83 -3.75 -0.11
CA GLU A 37 11.30 -5.15 -0.17
C GLU A 37 10.68 -6.03 0.93
N GLN A 38 10.28 -5.43 2.07
CA GLN A 38 9.60 -6.12 3.16
C GLN A 38 8.31 -6.82 2.74
N TRP A 39 7.61 -6.31 1.71
CA TRP A 39 6.41 -6.90 1.13
C TRP A 39 6.69 -8.16 0.32
N HIS A 40 7.91 -8.35 -0.17
CA HIS A 40 8.24 -9.48 -1.03
C HIS A 40 8.24 -10.78 -0.24
N GLY A 41 7.83 -11.87 -0.87
CA GLY A 41 7.79 -13.22 -0.31
C GLY A 41 6.41 -13.84 -0.41
N THR A 42 6.29 -14.99 0.25
CA THR A 42 5.05 -15.75 0.33
C THR A 42 4.37 -15.45 1.66
N TRP A 43 3.08 -15.17 1.61
CA TRP A 43 2.24 -14.73 2.71
C TRP A 43 1.06 -15.70 2.82
N THR A 44 0.77 -16.22 4.01
CA THR A 44 -0.35 -17.15 4.23
C THR A 44 -1.25 -16.65 5.34
N GLY A 45 -2.55 -16.94 5.21
CA GLY A 45 -3.55 -16.55 6.20
C GLY A 45 -4.90 -17.18 5.87
N THR A 46 -5.92 -16.86 6.68
CA THR A 46 -7.30 -17.23 6.41
C THR A 46 -8.07 -15.99 6.03
N MET A 47 -8.74 -16.02 4.88
CA MET A 47 -9.71 -15.01 4.50
C MET A 47 -11.03 -15.27 5.21
N TYR A 48 -11.51 -14.30 5.95
CA TYR A 48 -12.85 -14.31 6.54
C TYR A 48 -13.78 -13.45 5.69
N ILE A 49 -14.95 -14.00 5.35
CA ILE A 49 -15.93 -13.37 4.47
C ILE A 49 -17.18 -13.06 5.29
N TYR A 50 -17.50 -11.78 5.40
CA TYR A 50 -18.65 -11.28 6.12
C TYR A 50 -19.72 -10.74 5.17
N ARG A 51 -20.99 -10.94 5.52
CA ARG A 51 -22.16 -10.31 4.91
C ARG A 51 -23.02 -9.69 6.00
N GLN A 52 -23.29 -8.39 5.94
CA GLN A 52 -24.15 -7.67 6.89
C GLN A 52 -23.85 -8.04 8.36
N LYS A 53 -22.56 -8.00 8.74
CA LYS A 53 -21.98 -8.41 10.04
C LYS A 53 -21.80 -9.92 10.28
N ALA A 54 -22.55 -10.80 9.63
CA ALA A 54 -22.42 -12.23 9.83
C ALA A 54 -21.17 -12.78 9.11
N LEU A 55 -20.37 -13.61 9.80
CA LEU A 55 -19.35 -14.43 9.14
C LEU A 55 -20.06 -15.53 8.36
N VAL A 56 -19.92 -15.54 7.04
CA VAL A 56 -20.64 -16.48 6.16
C VAL A 56 -19.74 -17.53 5.53
N ASP A 57 -18.44 -17.28 5.46
CA ASP A 57 -17.47 -18.22 4.91
C ASP A 57 -16.04 -17.90 5.37
N SER A 58 -15.13 -18.85 5.18
CA SER A 58 -13.69 -18.63 5.33
C SER A 58 -12.88 -19.56 4.42
N VAL A 59 -11.75 -19.08 3.91
CA VAL A 59 -10.89 -19.86 3.01
C VAL A 59 -9.41 -19.60 3.31
N PRO A 60 -8.56 -20.64 3.41
CA PRO A 60 -7.12 -20.44 3.47
C PRO A 60 -6.60 -19.81 2.19
N VAL A 61 -5.73 -18.82 2.31
CA VAL A 61 -5.21 -18.03 1.19
C VAL A 61 -3.70 -17.90 1.27
N ARG A 62 -3.08 -17.92 0.09
CA ARG A 62 -1.66 -17.62 -0.10
C ARG A 62 -1.50 -16.46 -1.07
N LEU A 63 -0.68 -15.48 -0.72
CA LEU A 63 -0.29 -14.38 -1.58
C LEU A 63 1.22 -14.48 -1.84
N THR A 64 1.63 -14.42 -3.10
CA THR A 64 3.03 -14.41 -3.52
C THR A 64 3.35 -13.07 -4.16
N ILE A 65 4.29 -12.34 -3.54
CA ILE A 65 4.81 -11.07 -4.04
C ILE A 65 6.28 -11.28 -4.41
N ALA A 66 6.61 -11.23 -5.69
CA ALA A 66 7.96 -11.48 -6.18
C ALA A 66 8.27 -10.63 -7.40
N LYS A 67 9.55 -10.48 -7.76
CA LYS A 67 9.94 -9.87 -9.02
C LYS A 67 9.47 -10.75 -10.18
N ALA A 68 8.80 -10.16 -11.16
CA ALA A 68 8.44 -10.85 -12.39
C ALA A 68 9.61 -10.85 -13.39
N SER A 69 9.47 -11.60 -14.48
CA SER A 69 10.45 -11.62 -15.57
C SER A 69 10.61 -10.25 -16.26
N GLN A 70 9.56 -9.44 -16.24
CA GLN A 70 9.58 -8.09 -16.80
C GLN A 70 10.14 -7.08 -15.79
N PRO A 71 11.13 -6.25 -16.16
CA PRO A 71 11.67 -5.23 -15.27
C PRO A 71 10.59 -4.25 -14.77
N GLY A 72 10.55 -4.01 -13.46
CA GLY A 72 9.58 -3.08 -12.85
C GLY A 72 8.18 -3.65 -12.64
N VAL A 73 7.98 -4.94 -12.91
CA VAL A 73 6.74 -5.67 -12.65
C VAL A 73 6.94 -6.67 -11.52
N LEU A 74 5.97 -6.75 -10.63
CA LEU A 74 5.89 -7.74 -9.56
C LEU A 74 4.82 -8.78 -9.89
N THR A 75 5.09 -10.04 -9.61
CA THR A 75 4.07 -11.07 -9.41
C THR A 75 3.23 -10.68 -8.21
N TRP A 76 1.90 -10.75 -8.36
CA TRP A 76 0.91 -10.45 -7.33
C TRP A 76 -0.13 -11.57 -7.25
N LYS A 77 0.37 -12.79 -7.05
CA LYS A 77 -0.42 -14.01 -7.22
C LYS A 77 -1.14 -14.38 -5.93
N THR A 78 -2.47 -14.52 -5.98
CA THR A 78 -3.29 -14.99 -4.85
C THR A 78 -3.89 -16.36 -5.14
N GLU A 79 -3.71 -17.32 -4.22
CA GLU A 79 -4.25 -18.67 -4.29
C GLU A 79 -5.27 -18.87 -3.17
N TYR A 80 -6.52 -19.12 -3.52
CA TYR A 80 -7.60 -19.50 -2.62
C TYR A 80 -7.65 -21.02 -2.53
N GLN A 81 -7.32 -21.55 -1.37
CA GLN A 81 -7.17 -22.98 -1.14
C GLN A 81 -8.47 -23.59 -0.59
N SER A 82 -9.59 -23.32 -1.29
CA SER A 82 -10.87 -23.94 -0.97
C SER A 82 -10.88 -25.40 -1.40
N ALA A 83 -11.43 -26.28 -0.56
CA ALA A 83 -11.57 -27.71 -0.87
C ALA A 83 -12.53 -27.98 -2.03
N THR A 84 -13.53 -27.11 -2.24
CA THR A 84 -14.58 -27.29 -3.24
C THR A 84 -14.42 -26.38 -4.45
N ARG A 85 -13.80 -25.21 -4.27
CA ARG A 85 -13.66 -24.18 -5.30
C ARG A 85 -12.27 -23.52 -5.23
N PRO A 86 -11.18 -24.29 -5.43
CA PRO A 86 -9.85 -23.70 -5.48
C PRO A 86 -9.77 -22.69 -6.63
N MET A 87 -9.08 -21.58 -6.41
CA MET A 87 -8.96 -20.52 -7.41
C MET A 87 -7.59 -19.86 -7.31
N THR A 88 -7.00 -19.55 -8.46
CA THR A 88 -5.75 -18.78 -8.55
C THR A 88 -6.03 -17.50 -9.31
N LYS A 89 -5.66 -16.37 -8.70
CA LYS A 89 -5.61 -15.05 -9.30
C LYS A 89 -4.15 -14.72 -9.59
N ASP A 90 -3.71 -14.93 -10.83
CA ASP A 90 -2.30 -14.75 -11.24
C ASP A 90 -2.06 -13.33 -11.76
N TYR A 91 -2.13 -12.37 -10.85
CA TYR A 91 -2.09 -10.94 -11.19
C TYR A 91 -0.65 -10.43 -11.22
N THR A 92 -0.47 -9.24 -11.79
CA THR A 92 0.79 -8.49 -11.67
C THR A 92 0.56 -7.11 -11.09
N LEU A 93 1.57 -6.56 -10.42
CA LEU A 93 1.58 -5.18 -9.93
C LEU A 93 2.74 -4.44 -10.58
N ARG A 94 2.48 -3.28 -11.19
CA ARG A 94 3.52 -2.43 -11.78
C ARG A 94 3.37 -0.98 -11.37
N VAL A 95 4.51 -0.28 -11.32
CA VAL A 95 4.52 1.17 -11.07
C VAL A 95 4.03 1.90 -12.31
N SER A 96 3.04 2.79 -12.15
CA SER A 96 2.50 3.62 -13.23
C SER A 96 3.00 5.06 -13.15
N ASP A 97 2.92 5.70 -11.97
CA ASP A 97 3.48 7.02 -11.70
C ASP A 97 4.20 7.00 -10.36
N ALA A 98 5.52 6.87 -10.42
CA ALA A 98 6.37 6.77 -9.25
C ALA A 98 6.36 8.04 -8.38
N SER A 99 6.11 9.20 -8.98
CA SER A 99 6.10 10.49 -8.25
C SER A 99 4.84 10.69 -7.42
N LYS A 100 3.77 9.96 -7.75
CA LYS A 100 2.46 10.02 -7.10
C LYS A 100 2.09 8.75 -6.32
N GLY A 101 2.99 7.77 -6.27
CA GLY A 101 2.72 6.48 -5.64
C GLY A 101 1.62 5.69 -6.35
N VAL A 102 1.49 5.83 -7.66
CA VAL A 102 0.44 5.16 -8.45
C VAL A 102 0.96 3.85 -9.00
N PHE A 103 0.22 2.79 -8.74
CA PHE A 103 0.45 1.44 -9.24
C PHE A 103 -0.75 0.98 -10.06
N ILE A 104 -0.55 -0.08 -10.84
CA ILE A 104 -1.64 -0.77 -11.51
C ILE A 104 -1.52 -2.26 -11.19
N THR A 105 -2.57 -2.81 -10.59
CA THR A 105 -2.82 -4.24 -10.54
C THR A 105 -3.45 -4.67 -11.86
N ASP A 106 -2.78 -5.55 -12.60
CA ASP A 106 -3.30 -6.17 -13.80
C ASP A 106 -3.88 -7.54 -13.44
N GLU A 107 -5.19 -7.68 -13.57
CA GLU A 107 -5.89 -8.93 -13.27
C GLU A 107 -5.89 -9.93 -14.44
N GLY A 108 -5.28 -9.55 -15.57
CA GLY A 108 -5.39 -10.27 -16.84
C GLY A 108 -6.67 -9.90 -17.61
N GLU A 109 -6.80 -10.43 -18.83
CA GLU A 109 -7.99 -10.25 -19.68
C GLU A 109 -8.40 -8.77 -19.89
N GLY A 110 -7.43 -7.84 -19.83
CA GLY A 110 -7.66 -6.41 -19.99
C GLY A 110 -8.23 -5.69 -18.76
N THR A 111 -8.39 -6.38 -17.62
CA THR A 111 -8.89 -5.78 -16.38
C THR A 111 -7.74 -5.15 -15.59
N LEU A 112 -7.76 -3.82 -15.47
CA LEU A 112 -6.75 -3.04 -14.77
C LEU A 112 -7.36 -2.29 -13.59
N LEU A 113 -6.79 -2.46 -12.40
CA LEU A 113 -7.15 -1.71 -11.21
C LEU A 113 -6.08 -0.67 -10.90
N MET A 114 -6.50 0.57 -10.68
CA MET A 114 -5.61 1.64 -10.23
C MET A 114 -5.42 1.54 -8.72
N ASP A 115 -4.17 1.63 -8.29
CA ASP A 115 -3.76 1.54 -6.91
C ASP A 115 -2.97 2.79 -6.51
N TYR A 116 -3.18 3.26 -5.27
CA TYR A 116 -2.50 4.43 -4.72
C TYR A 116 -1.80 4.04 -3.41
N GLN A 117 -0.50 4.30 -3.35
CA GLN A 117 0.31 4.05 -2.16
C GLN A 117 0.38 5.31 -1.30
N PHE A 118 -0.03 5.17 -0.03
CA PHE A 118 0.21 6.16 1.02
C PHE A 118 0.91 5.47 2.18
N GLY A 119 2.17 5.85 2.44
CA GLY A 119 3.01 5.19 3.43
C GLY A 119 3.21 3.70 3.11
N ASN A 120 2.86 2.85 4.07
CA ASN A 120 2.94 1.39 4.00
C ASN A 120 1.60 0.73 3.59
N LYS A 121 0.71 1.47 2.94
CA LYS A 121 -0.61 0.99 2.53
C LYS A 121 -0.90 1.29 1.06
N LEU A 122 -1.44 0.29 0.37
CA LEU A 122 -1.96 0.38 -0.98
C LEU A 122 -3.49 0.44 -0.92
N TYR A 123 -4.09 1.32 -1.72
CA TYR A 123 -5.53 1.52 -1.80
C TYR A 123 -5.99 1.44 -3.24
N SER A 124 -7.07 0.70 -3.48
CA SER A 124 -7.82 0.72 -4.72
C SER A 124 -9.29 0.99 -4.42
N VAL A 125 -9.93 1.78 -5.27
CA VAL A 125 -11.38 2.01 -5.24
C VAL A 125 -11.87 1.90 -6.68
N PHE A 126 -12.84 1.02 -6.89
CA PHE A 126 -13.36 0.73 -8.23
C PHE A 126 -14.83 0.31 -8.15
N GLU A 127 -15.53 0.34 -9.27
CA GLU A 127 -16.93 -0.06 -9.36
C GLU A 127 -17.08 -1.19 -10.38
N VAL A 128 -17.88 -2.19 -10.05
CA VAL A 128 -18.29 -3.27 -10.95
C VAL A 128 -19.81 -3.40 -10.86
N ASP A 129 -20.51 -3.24 -11.99
CA ASP A 129 -21.96 -3.37 -12.08
C ASP A 129 -22.75 -2.61 -10.99
N GLY A 130 -22.35 -1.37 -10.70
CA GLY A 130 -22.99 -0.50 -9.69
C GLY A 130 -22.68 -0.87 -8.24
N ILE A 131 -21.72 -1.77 -8.00
CA ILE A 131 -21.20 -2.11 -6.69
C ILE A 131 -19.85 -1.41 -6.52
N LEU A 132 -19.75 -0.52 -5.54
CA LEU A 132 -18.49 0.10 -5.16
C LEU A 132 -17.67 -0.91 -4.35
N LEU A 133 -16.41 -1.09 -4.73
CA LEU A 133 -15.43 -1.87 -4.00
C LEU A 133 -14.29 -0.98 -3.54
N THR A 134 -13.79 -1.25 -2.34
CA THR A 134 -12.47 -0.78 -1.91
C THR A 134 -11.61 -2.00 -1.65
N ALA A 135 -10.33 -1.94 -2.02
CA ALA A 135 -9.33 -2.96 -1.70
C ALA A 135 -8.13 -2.28 -1.07
N THR A 136 -7.60 -2.86 0.01
CA THR A 136 -6.38 -2.35 0.63
C THR A 136 -5.41 -3.45 1.01
N TYR A 137 -4.12 -3.15 0.88
CA TYR A 137 -3.04 -3.96 1.44
C TYR A 137 -2.21 -3.09 2.38
N GLU A 138 -1.94 -3.55 3.60
CA GLU A 138 -1.21 -2.77 4.60
C GLU A 138 -0.18 -3.64 5.33
N LEU A 139 1.09 -3.26 5.27
CA LEU A 139 2.15 -3.97 5.98
C LEU A 139 2.33 -3.42 7.40
N ARG A 140 1.89 -4.14 8.43
CA ARG A 140 2.06 -3.76 9.85
C ARG A 140 3.06 -4.69 10.54
N GLY A 141 4.28 -4.21 10.73
CA GLY A 141 5.34 -4.99 11.36
C GLY A 141 5.65 -6.25 10.54
N ARG A 142 5.21 -7.42 11.02
CA ARG A 142 5.42 -8.73 10.36
C ARG A 142 4.14 -9.31 9.73
N GLU A 143 3.07 -8.54 9.69
CA GLU A 143 1.78 -8.95 9.13
C GLU A 143 1.44 -8.08 7.92
N LEU A 144 0.93 -8.72 6.86
CA LEU A 144 0.36 -8.04 5.70
C LEU A 144 -1.16 -8.19 5.77
N ILE A 145 -1.89 -7.09 5.89
CA ILE A 145 -3.35 -7.10 6.03
C ILE A 145 -3.94 -6.80 4.67
N PHE A 146 -4.80 -7.69 4.18
CA PHE A 146 -5.60 -7.46 2.98
C PHE A 146 -7.07 -7.34 3.36
N GLU A 147 -7.75 -6.32 2.84
CA GLU A 147 -9.18 -6.10 3.07
C GLU A 147 -9.88 -5.62 1.81
N VAL A 148 -11.03 -6.20 1.51
CA VAL A 148 -11.95 -5.73 0.46
C VAL A 148 -13.31 -5.47 1.09
N THR A 149 -13.87 -4.29 0.82
CA THR A 149 -15.26 -3.97 1.19
C THR A 149 -16.08 -3.78 -0.06
N SER A 150 -17.35 -4.17 -0.04
CA SER A 150 -18.26 -3.86 -1.15
C SER A 150 -19.66 -3.46 -0.70
N GLY A 151 -20.30 -2.62 -1.50
CA GLY A 151 -21.69 -2.23 -1.30
C GLY A 151 -22.19 -1.29 -2.38
N LYS A 152 -23.38 -0.73 -2.17
CA LYS A 152 -24.12 0.05 -3.16
C LYS A 152 -24.32 1.48 -2.69
N LYS A 153 -24.45 2.40 -3.63
CA LYS A 153 -24.85 3.77 -3.34
C LYS A 153 -26.24 3.78 -2.70
N LEU A 154 -26.38 4.51 -1.59
CA LEU A 154 -27.68 4.72 -0.95
C LEU A 154 -28.48 5.80 -1.69
N SER A 155 -29.80 5.62 -1.78
CA SER A 155 -30.68 6.45 -2.61
C SER A 155 -30.94 7.86 -2.07
N ASN A 156 -30.67 8.12 -0.79
CA ASN A 156 -31.03 9.36 -0.10
C ASN A 156 -29.77 10.11 0.38
N PRO A 157 -29.07 10.85 -0.49
CA PRO A 157 -27.97 11.69 -0.07
C PRO A 157 -28.47 12.78 0.89
N THR A 158 -27.69 13.08 1.92
CA THR A 158 -28.02 14.13 2.90
C THR A 158 -27.08 15.30 2.69
N ASN A 159 -27.61 16.50 2.43
CA ASN A 159 -26.81 17.73 2.23
C ASN A 159 -25.66 17.56 1.20
N GLY A 160 -25.93 16.86 0.09
CA GLY A 160 -24.93 16.60 -0.96
C GLY A 160 -23.95 15.46 -0.65
N VAL A 161 -24.02 14.83 0.53
CA VAL A 161 -23.19 13.68 0.90
C VAL A 161 -23.89 12.38 0.46
N SER A 162 -23.24 11.65 -0.45
CA SER A 162 -23.66 10.29 -0.83
C SER A 162 -22.99 9.27 0.09
N SER A 163 -23.80 8.38 0.67
CA SER A 163 -23.30 7.23 1.41
C SER A 163 -23.36 5.97 0.56
N TYR A 164 -22.48 5.03 0.85
CA TYR A 164 -22.47 3.69 0.27
C TYR A 164 -22.64 2.68 1.41
N SER A 165 -23.41 1.62 1.18
CA SER A 165 -23.44 0.51 2.12
C SER A 165 -22.07 -0.18 2.16
N VAL A 166 -21.81 -0.88 3.27
CA VAL A 166 -20.75 -1.88 3.36
C VAL A 166 -21.44 -3.19 3.66
N ASP A 167 -21.87 -3.87 2.60
CA ASP A 167 -22.66 -5.09 2.69
C ASP A 167 -21.79 -6.32 2.88
N ASN A 168 -20.57 -6.31 2.32
CA ASN A 168 -19.62 -7.40 2.42
C ASN A 168 -18.23 -6.89 2.81
N VAL A 169 -17.53 -7.70 3.61
CA VAL A 169 -16.12 -7.49 3.96
C VAL A 169 -15.39 -8.81 3.80
N GLN A 170 -14.27 -8.80 3.06
CA GLN A 170 -13.33 -9.90 2.99
C GLN A 170 -12.03 -9.43 3.64
N ARG A 171 -11.51 -10.17 4.60
CA ARG A 171 -10.30 -9.75 5.32
C ARG A 171 -9.35 -10.91 5.56
N VAL A 172 -8.08 -10.66 5.35
CA VAL A 172 -6.97 -11.56 5.67
C VAL A 172 -5.94 -10.82 6.50
N VAL A 173 -5.45 -11.45 7.56
CA VAL A 173 -4.19 -11.09 8.19
C VAL A 173 -3.18 -12.14 7.79
N TYR A 174 -2.30 -11.79 6.85
CA TYR A 174 -1.26 -12.69 6.39
C TYR A 174 -0.05 -12.66 7.32
N ARG A 175 0.59 -13.82 7.45
CA ARG A 175 1.92 -13.98 8.02
C ARG A 175 2.86 -14.47 6.96
N LYS A 176 4.11 -14.00 7.01
CA LYS A 176 5.13 -14.44 6.08
C LYS A 176 5.39 -15.94 6.29
N ALA A 177 5.37 -16.71 5.22
CA ALA A 177 5.76 -18.10 5.26
C ALA A 177 7.24 -18.19 5.68
N PRO A 178 7.65 -19.28 6.37
CA PRO A 178 9.04 -19.55 6.71
C PRO A 178 9.96 -19.56 5.49
#